data_AF-A0A960AXN7-F1
#
_entry.id   AF-A0A960AXN7-F1
#
_cell.length_a   1.000
_cell.length_b   1.000
_cell.length_c   1.000
_cell.angle_alpha   90.00
_cell.angle_beta   90.00
_cell.angle_gamma   90.00
#
_symmetry.space_group_name_H-M   'P 1'
#
loop_
_entity.id
_entity.type
_entity.pdbx_description
1 polymer ?
#
loop_
_entity_poly.entity_id
_entity_poly.type
_entity_poly.pdbx_seq_one_letter_code
_entity_poly.pdbx_strand_id
1 'polypeptide(L)'
;VIPAAIQVSACLAVHNRLLPALTHLVDAIRRRADELAQVVKTGRTHLMDAMPIRLDQELGAWAAQLGSNRARLEHALTSVRQLPLGGTAVGTGINADPGFSREVVAALAGISGYPFEVAPDLMVPIASKDEIVALSGQLKALAAGAMKVANDLRWMNSGPLAGLGEITLPTLQPGSSIMPGKVNPVIPEALAMVCARVMGND
;
A
#
# COMPACT_ATOMS: atom_id res chain seq x y z
N VAL A 1 -18.76 -5.72 -19.68
CA VAL A 1 -17.90 -6.83 -19.19
C VAL A 1 -16.51 -6.35 -18.79
N ILE A 2 -15.73 -5.70 -19.68
CA ILE A 2 -14.37 -5.23 -19.35
C ILE A 2 -14.29 -4.33 -18.12
N PRO A 3 -15.17 -3.33 -17.91
CA PRO A 3 -15.19 -2.55 -16.67
C PRO A 3 -15.27 -3.39 -15.39
N ALA A 4 -16.18 -4.37 -15.36
CA ALA A 4 -16.34 -5.27 -14.24
C ALA A 4 -15.10 -6.17 -14.04
N ALA A 5 -14.47 -6.64 -15.12
CA ALA A 5 -13.24 -7.43 -15.02
C ALA A 5 -12.08 -6.63 -14.39
N ILE A 6 -11.96 -5.34 -14.73
CA ILE A 6 -10.97 -4.43 -14.12
C ILE A 6 -11.23 -4.28 -12.62
N GLN A 7 -12.47 -3.97 -12.24
CA GLN A 7 -12.89 -3.82 -10.85
C GLN A 7 -12.69 -5.09 -10.01
N VAL A 8 -13.10 -6.25 -10.55
CA VAL A 8 -12.89 -7.55 -9.91
C VAL A 8 -11.40 -7.82 -9.73
N SER A 9 -10.59 -7.65 -10.79
CA SER A 9 -9.14 -7.86 -10.72
C SER A 9 -8.47 -6.95 -9.68
N ALA A 10 -8.82 -5.66 -9.66
CA ALA A 10 -8.30 -4.70 -8.69
C ALA A 10 -8.68 -5.07 -7.25
N CYS A 11 -9.96 -5.40 -7.03
CA CYS A 11 -10.47 -5.83 -5.73
C CYS A 11 -9.70 -7.05 -5.20
N LEU A 12 -9.55 -8.08 -6.05
CA LEU A 12 -8.83 -9.31 -5.69
C LEU A 12 -7.34 -9.05 -5.44
N ALA A 13 -6.67 -8.26 -6.29
CA ALA A 13 -5.26 -7.95 -6.11
C ALA A 13 -5.01 -7.20 -4.80
N VAL A 14 -5.87 -6.23 -4.47
CA VAL A 14 -5.75 -5.46 -3.23
C VAL A 14 -6.01 -6.36 -2.01
N HIS A 15 -7.11 -7.10 -1.98
CA HIS A 15 -7.44 -7.94 -0.84
C HIS A 15 -6.50 -9.14 -0.66
N ASN A 16 -6.13 -9.84 -1.73
CA ASN A 16 -5.36 -11.08 -1.61
C ASN A 16 -3.85 -10.86 -1.53
N ARG A 17 -3.33 -9.71 -1.97
CA ARG A 17 -1.89 -9.44 -2.02
C ARG A 17 -1.48 -8.22 -1.22
N LEU A 18 -2.11 -7.08 -1.49
CA LEU A 18 -1.66 -5.80 -0.93
C LEU A 18 -2.00 -5.66 0.56
N LEU A 19 -3.26 -5.85 0.96
CA LEU A 19 -3.67 -5.69 2.36
C LEU A 19 -2.98 -6.69 3.30
N PRO A 20 -2.75 -7.97 2.93
CA PRO A 20 -1.97 -8.90 3.74
C PRO A 20 -0.51 -8.46 3.88
N ALA A 21 0.15 -8.05 2.79
CA ALA A 21 1.53 -7.57 2.83
C ALA A 21 1.68 -6.30 3.67
N LEU A 22 0.74 -5.36 3.55
CA LEU A 22 0.71 -4.13 4.34
C LEU A 22 0.48 -4.43 5.82
N THR A 23 -0.40 -5.37 6.14
CA THR A 23 -0.63 -5.82 7.52
C THR A 23 0.64 -6.44 8.12
N HIS A 24 1.28 -7.34 7.37
CA HIS A 24 2.55 -7.93 7.79
C HIS A 24 3.62 -6.87 8.07
N LEU A 25 3.74 -5.86 7.21
CA LEU A 25 4.69 -4.76 7.39
C LEU A 25 4.37 -3.92 8.64
N VAL A 26 3.10 -3.53 8.83
CA VAL A 26 2.66 -2.77 10.01
C VAL A 26 2.95 -3.54 11.29
N ASP A 27 2.64 -4.83 11.32
CA ASP A 27 2.87 -5.67 12.50
C ASP A 27 4.36 -5.88 12.76
N ALA A 28 5.19 -6.01 11.71
CA ALA A 28 6.64 -6.07 11.85
C ALA A 28 7.23 -4.78 12.42
N ILE A 29 6.75 -3.61 11.96
CA ILE A 29 7.18 -2.31 12.49
C ILE A 29 6.77 -2.17 13.95
N ARG A 30 5.54 -2.56 14.32
CA ARG A 30 5.05 -2.52 15.71
C ARG A 30 5.88 -3.41 16.62
N ARG A 31 6.14 -4.66 16.24
CA ARG A 31 7.02 -5.54 17.02
C ARG A 31 8.41 -4.94 17.23
N ARG A 32 8.99 -4.33 16.17
CA ARG A 32 10.29 -3.66 16.29
C ARG A 32 10.24 -2.40 17.14
N ALA A 33 9.12 -1.67 17.13
CA ALA A 33 8.92 -0.55 18.04
C ALA A 33 8.93 -1.04 19.49
N ASP A 34 8.20 -2.11 19.80
CA ASP A 34 8.13 -2.67 21.17
C ASP A 34 9.51 -3.15 21.66
N GLU A 35 10.29 -3.82 20.79
CA GLU A 35 11.67 -4.24 21.08
C GLU A 35 12.62 -3.07 21.39
N LEU A 36 12.32 -1.88 20.87
CA LEU A 36 13.16 -0.68 20.96
C LEU A 36 12.57 0.40 21.87
N ALA A 37 11.58 0.06 22.71
CA ALA A 37 10.83 1.00 23.55
C ALA A 37 11.67 1.84 24.52
N GLN A 38 12.87 1.37 24.88
CA GLN A 38 13.77 2.06 25.80
C GLN A 38 14.95 2.74 25.08
N VAL A 39 15.06 2.63 23.76
CA VAL A 39 16.19 3.17 23.00
C VAL A 39 15.90 4.63 22.63
N VAL A 40 16.66 5.54 23.23
CA VAL A 40 16.60 6.99 22.97
C VAL A 40 17.64 7.37 21.91
N LYS A 41 17.24 8.21 20.95
CA LYS A 41 18.11 8.83 19.95
C LYS A 41 17.86 10.34 19.87
N THR A 42 18.74 11.04 19.18
CA THR A 42 18.55 12.46 18.85
C THR A 42 17.46 12.59 17.78
N GLY A 43 16.38 13.31 18.09
CA GLY A 43 15.39 13.68 17.09
C GLY A 43 15.97 14.67 16.08
N ARG A 44 15.43 14.72 14.87
CA ARG A 44 15.85 15.72 13.86
C ARG A 44 14.69 16.39 13.17
N THR A 45 14.76 17.72 13.07
CA THR A 45 13.85 18.54 12.24
C THR A 45 14.73 19.37 11.31
N HIS A 46 14.33 19.50 10.03
CA HIS A 46 15.19 20.12 8.99
C HIS A 46 16.61 19.51 8.90
N LEU A 47 16.76 18.23 9.25
CA LEU A 47 18.05 17.52 9.39
C LEU A 47 18.99 18.07 10.48
N MET A 48 18.52 18.98 11.34
CA MET A 48 19.28 19.50 12.49
C MET A 48 18.93 18.74 13.76
N ASP A 49 19.88 18.68 14.70
CA ASP A 49 19.66 18.08 16.02
C ASP A 49 18.52 18.76 16.77
N ALA A 50 17.65 17.94 17.36
CA ALA A 50 16.49 18.37 18.13
C ALA A 50 16.42 17.62 19.47
N MET A 51 15.28 17.74 20.16
CA MET A 51 15.05 17.05 21.43
C MET A 51 15.08 15.51 21.27
N PRO A 52 15.46 14.77 22.32
CA PRO A 52 15.48 13.32 22.28
C PRO A 52 14.12 12.71 21.92
N ILE A 53 14.16 11.61 21.16
CA ILE A 53 13.00 10.78 20.81
C ILE A 53 13.35 9.32 21.03
N ARG A 54 12.37 8.49 21.41
CA ARG A 54 12.57 7.05 21.47
C ARG A 54 12.24 6.38 20.13
N LEU A 55 12.96 5.30 19.80
CA LEU A 55 12.74 4.58 18.55
C LEU A 55 11.32 3.99 18.44
N ASP A 56 10.69 3.57 19.53
CA ASP A 56 9.29 3.12 19.50
C ASP A 56 8.31 4.21 19.06
N GLN A 57 8.55 5.46 19.43
CA GLN A 57 7.71 6.59 19.02
C GLN A 57 7.84 6.85 17.52
N GLU A 58 9.06 6.81 16.99
CA GLU A 58 9.33 7.01 15.56
C GLU A 58 8.75 5.87 14.71
N LEU A 59 9.03 4.62 15.07
CA LEU A 59 8.50 3.44 14.36
C LEU A 59 6.98 3.31 14.53
N GLY A 60 6.45 3.63 15.71
CA GLY A 60 5.02 3.64 15.99
C GLY A 60 4.27 4.64 15.09
N ALA A 61 4.85 5.81 14.84
CA ALA A 61 4.30 6.78 13.90
C ALA A 61 4.25 6.22 12.46
N TRP A 62 5.27 5.47 12.03
CA TRP A 62 5.28 4.82 10.71
C TRP A 62 4.19 3.77 10.60
N ALA A 63 4.07 2.90 11.62
CA ALA A 63 3.02 1.89 11.67
C ALA A 63 1.61 2.52 11.65
N ALA A 64 1.40 3.62 12.37
CA ALA A 64 0.13 4.35 12.37
C ALA A 64 -0.19 4.97 11.00
N GLN A 65 0.80 5.56 10.33
CA GLN A 65 0.64 6.11 8.98
C GLN A 65 0.25 5.02 7.97
N LEU A 66 0.97 3.89 7.97
CA LEU A 66 0.71 2.77 7.09
C LEU A 66 -0.64 2.09 7.40
N GLY A 67 -1.01 1.97 8.68
CA GLY A 67 -2.32 1.48 9.11
C GLY A 67 -3.46 2.40 8.64
N SER A 68 -3.26 3.72 8.68
CA SER A 68 -4.23 4.68 8.15
C SER A 68 -4.41 4.55 6.63
N ASN A 69 -3.32 4.32 5.89
CA ASN A 69 -3.39 4.03 4.46
C ASN A 69 -4.11 2.72 4.16
N ARG A 70 -3.96 1.69 5.00
CA ARG A 70 -4.72 0.43 4.88
C ARG A 70 -6.22 0.68 4.95
N ALA A 71 -6.68 1.43 5.95
CA ALA A 71 -8.09 1.77 6.11
C ALA A 71 -8.64 2.56 4.92
N ARG A 72 -7.84 3.46 4.33
CA ARG A 72 -8.23 4.20 3.12
C ARG A 72 -8.38 3.30 1.90
N LEU A 73 -7.51 2.31 1.74
CA LEU A 73 -7.65 1.30 0.67
C LEU A 73 -8.92 0.47 0.86
N GLU A 74 -9.18 -0.02 2.07
CA GLU A 74 -10.41 -0.76 2.40
C GLU A 74 -11.66 0.07 2.11
N HIS A 75 -11.63 1.38 2.42
CA HIS A 75 -12.72 2.29 2.08
C HIS A 75 -12.90 2.45 0.56
N ALA A 76 -11.82 2.67 -0.19
CA ALA A 76 -11.88 2.77 -1.66
C ALA A 76 -12.44 1.50 -2.31
N LEU A 77 -12.23 0.32 -1.72
CA LEU A 77 -12.79 -0.94 -2.23
C LEU A 77 -14.32 -1.02 -2.14
N THR A 78 -14.99 -0.16 -1.36
CA THR A 78 -16.45 -0.11 -1.32
C THR A 78 -17.05 0.24 -2.68
N SER A 79 -16.53 1.27 -3.35
CA SER A 79 -16.97 1.65 -4.70
C SER A 79 -16.44 0.71 -5.79
N VAL A 80 -15.21 0.20 -5.63
CA VAL A 80 -14.63 -0.75 -6.61
C VAL A 80 -15.44 -2.05 -6.72
N ARG A 81 -16.14 -2.46 -5.66
CA ARG A 81 -16.97 -3.68 -5.67
C ARG A 81 -18.33 -3.52 -6.37
N GLN A 82 -18.69 -2.31 -6.80
CA GLN A 82 -19.94 -2.03 -7.50
C GLN A 82 -19.78 -2.24 -9.02
N LEU A 83 -20.33 -3.34 -9.54
CA LEU A 83 -20.07 -3.81 -10.90
C LEU A 83 -21.13 -3.34 -11.91
N PRO A 84 -20.74 -2.87 -13.11
CA PRO A 84 -21.65 -2.49 -14.21
C PRO A 84 -22.21 -3.70 -14.99
N LEU A 85 -22.36 -4.86 -14.36
CA LEU A 85 -22.83 -6.06 -15.03
C LEU A 85 -24.33 -5.97 -15.32
N GLY A 86 -24.73 -6.42 -16.51
CA GLY A 86 -26.08 -6.24 -17.05
C GLY A 86 -26.36 -4.87 -17.63
N GLY A 87 -25.43 -3.89 -17.57
CA GLY A 87 -25.58 -2.62 -18.29
C GLY A 87 -25.45 -2.75 -19.81
N THR A 88 -24.92 -3.87 -20.31
CA THR A 88 -24.69 -4.17 -21.74
C THR A 88 -23.81 -3.13 -22.45
N ALA A 89 -24.25 -2.59 -23.59
CA ALA A 89 -23.45 -1.71 -24.44
C ALA A 89 -23.31 -0.30 -23.86
N VAL A 90 -24.39 0.26 -23.33
CA VAL A 90 -24.48 1.70 -22.96
C VAL A 90 -25.09 1.94 -21.58
N GLY A 91 -25.27 0.89 -20.76
CA GLY A 91 -25.84 0.97 -19.41
C GLY A 91 -27.35 0.85 -19.33
N THR A 92 -28.07 0.74 -20.46
CA THR A 92 -29.53 0.57 -20.50
C THR A 92 -30.00 -0.84 -20.13
N GLY A 93 -29.11 -1.82 -20.21
CA GLY A 93 -29.45 -3.24 -20.03
C GLY A 93 -30.22 -3.88 -21.19
N ILE A 94 -30.25 -3.24 -22.36
CA ILE A 94 -30.89 -3.81 -23.55
C ILE A 94 -30.27 -5.17 -23.90
N ASN A 95 -31.11 -6.17 -24.14
CA ASN A 95 -30.72 -7.57 -24.40
C ASN A 95 -30.04 -8.30 -23.21
N ALA A 96 -30.10 -7.76 -21.99
CA ALA A 96 -29.80 -8.53 -20.78
C ALA A 96 -31.09 -9.04 -20.13
N ASP A 97 -31.06 -10.26 -19.62
CA ASP A 97 -32.12 -10.77 -18.76
C ASP A 97 -32.20 -9.92 -17.46
N PRO A 98 -33.39 -9.54 -16.97
CA PRO A 98 -33.52 -8.75 -15.74
C PRO A 98 -32.86 -9.36 -14.49
N GLY A 99 -32.72 -10.68 -14.43
CA GLY A 99 -32.05 -11.41 -13.35
C GLY A 99 -30.53 -11.48 -13.49
N PHE A 100 -29.98 -11.24 -14.69
CA PHE A 100 -28.58 -11.48 -15.03
C PHE A 100 -27.59 -10.81 -14.07
N SER A 101 -27.74 -9.50 -13.80
CA SER A 101 -26.80 -8.75 -12.95
C SER A 101 -26.70 -9.35 -11.55
N ARG A 102 -27.85 -9.67 -10.96
CA ARG A 102 -27.94 -10.21 -9.60
C ARG A 102 -27.33 -11.59 -9.52
N GLU A 103 -27.62 -12.46 -10.49
CA GLU A 103 -27.10 -13.82 -10.52
C GLU A 103 -25.58 -13.86 -10.72
N VAL A 104 -25.06 -13.06 -11.66
CA VAL A 104 -23.61 -13.03 -11.91
C VAL A 104 -22.85 -12.43 -10.73
N VAL A 105 -23.37 -11.36 -10.11
CA VAL A 105 -22.74 -10.77 -8.92
C VAL A 105 -22.75 -11.75 -7.75
N ALA A 106 -23.86 -12.47 -7.52
CA ALA A 106 -23.93 -13.50 -6.50
C ALA A 106 -22.95 -14.66 -6.77
N ALA A 107 -22.83 -15.10 -8.02
CA ALA A 107 -21.86 -16.12 -8.43
C ALA A 107 -20.41 -15.65 -8.22
N LEU A 108 -20.09 -14.41 -8.60
CA LEU A 108 -18.78 -13.81 -8.37
C LEU A 108 -18.45 -13.73 -6.88
N ALA A 109 -19.42 -13.32 -6.05
CA ALA A 109 -19.24 -13.30 -4.60
C ALA A 109 -18.99 -14.70 -4.04
N GLY A 110 -19.73 -15.72 -4.50
CA GLY A 110 -19.55 -17.11 -4.10
C GLY A 110 -18.19 -17.69 -4.49
N ILE A 111 -17.70 -17.40 -5.69
CA ILE A 111 -16.40 -17.90 -6.19
C ILE A 111 -15.23 -17.18 -5.52
N SER A 112 -15.35 -15.86 -5.35
CA SER A 112 -14.23 -15.03 -4.89
C SER A 112 -14.15 -14.85 -3.37
N GLY A 113 -15.27 -15.03 -2.66
CA GLY A 113 -15.39 -14.72 -1.23
C GLY A 113 -15.54 -13.23 -0.92
N TYR A 114 -15.69 -12.35 -1.92
CA TYR A 114 -15.84 -10.90 -1.72
C TYR A 114 -17.26 -10.42 -2.06
N PRO A 115 -17.83 -9.47 -1.30
CA PRO A 115 -19.19 -9.01 -1.50
C PRO A 115 -19.24 -8.01 -2.66
N PHE A 116 -19.25 -8.53 -3.88
CA PHE A 116 -19.55 -7.72 -5.06
C PHE A 116 -21.02 -7.32 -5.06
N GLU A 117 -21.31 -6.17 -5.65
CA GLU A 117 -22.65 -5.59 -5.72
C GLU A 117 -22.92 -5.13 -7.16
N VAL A 118 -24.20 -5.06 -7.54
CA VAL A 118 -24.58 -4.39 -8.80
C VAL A 118 -24.44 -2.89 -8.58
N ALA A 119 -23.81 -2.18 -9.52
CA ALA A 119 -23.69 -0.74 -9.40
C ALA A 119 -25.09 -0.07 -9.39
N PRO A 120 -25.31 0.95 -8.54
CA PRO A 120 -26.61 1.61 -8.43
C PRO A 120 -27.00 2.33 -9.74
N ASP A 121 -26.01 2.84 -10.46
CA ASP A 121 -26.13 3.34 -11.82
C ASP A 121 -25.17 2.53 -12.69
N LEU A 122 -25.69 1.92 -13.77
CA LEU A 122 -24.89 1.08 -14.66
C LEU A 122 -24.18 1.90 -15.76
N MET A 123 -24.63 3.12 -16.04
CA MET A 123 -24.06 4.00 -17.05
C MET A 123 -22.76 4.63 -16.56
N VAL A 124 -22.71 5.09 -15.31
CA VAL A 124 -21.53 5.74 -14.72
C VAL A 124 -20.27 4.87 -14.84
N PRO A 125 -20.21 3.65 -14.25
CA PRO A 125 -19.07 2.74 -14.40
C PRO A 125 -18.90 2.15 -15.81
N ILE A 126 -19.76 2.45 -16.78
CA ILE A 126 -19.48 2.17 -18.21
C ILE A 126 -18.79 3.37 -18.87
N ALA A 127 -19.23 4.59 -18.54
CA ALA A 127 -18.74 5.84 -19.11
C ALA A 127 -17.42 6.32 -18.49
N SER A 128 -17.21 6.11 -17.19
CA SER A 128 -16.03 6.51 -16.44
C SER A 128 -15.49 5.37 -15.55
N LYS A 129 -14.32 5.60 -14.95
CA LYS A 129 -13.57 4.64 -14.11
C LYS A 129 -13.14 5.31 -12.80
N ASP A 130 -14.01 6.17 -12.26
CA ASP A 130 -13.70 7.06 -11.14
C ASP A 130 -13.33 6.27 -9.88
N GLU A 131 -13.94 5.11 -9.67
CA GLU A 131 -13.63 4.17 -8.61
C GLU A 131 -12.18 3.63 -8.69
N ILE A 132 -11.69 3.39 -9.91
CA ILE A 132 -10.32 2.91 -10.13
C ILE A 132 -9.32 4.05 -10.00
N VAL A 133 -9.66 5.25 -10.47
CA VAL A 133 -8.85 6.46 -10.27
C VAL A 133 -8.73 6.79 -8.79
N ALA A 134 -9.83 6.72 -8.04
CA ALA A 134 -9.82 6.93 -6.59
C ALA A 134 -8.96 5.90 -5.86
N LEU A 135 -9.04 4.61 -6.25
CA LEU A 135 -8.18 3.56 -5.72
C LEU A 135 -6.69 3.85 -6.01
N SER A 136 -6.37 4.27 -7.24
CA SER A 136 -5.02 4.67 -7.64
C SER A 136 -4.47 5.81 -6.78
N GLY A 137 -5.29 6.82 -6.50
CA GLY A 137 -4.93 7.91 -5.58
C GLY A 137 -4.60 7.42 -4.16
N GLN A 138 -5.30 6.39 -3.66
CA GLN A 138 -4.95 5.76 -2.37
C GLN A 138 -3.65 4.95 -2.43
N LEU A 139 -3.37 4.29 -3.56
CA LEU A 139 -2.09 3.61 -3.78
C LEU A 139 -0.93 4.62 -3.82
N LYS A 140 -1.11 5.78 -4.45
CA LYS A 140 -0.14 6.89 -4.43
C LYS A 140 0.10 7.40 -3.01
N ALA A 141 -0.95 7.57 -2.20
CA ALA A 141 -0.82 7.97 -0.80
C ALA A 141 -0.05 6.94 0.03
N LEU A 142 -0.33 5.65 -0.17
CA LEU A 142 0.46 4.56 0.45
C LEU A 142 1.93 4.62 0.01
N ALA A 143 2.19 4.82 -1.29
CA ALA A 143 3.55 4.93 -1.82
C ALA A 143 4.32 6.09 -1.20
N ALA A 144 3.69 7.25 -0.97
CA ALA A 144 4.32 8.39 -0.29
C ALA A 144 4.72 8.04 1.15
N GLY A 145 3.84 7.38 1.91
CA GLY A 145 4.15 6.92 3.27
C GLY A 145 5.26 5.87 3.29
N ALA A 146 5.20 4.88 2.41
CA ALA A 146 6.22 3.83 2.32
C ALA A 146 7.59 4.36 1.86
N MET A 147 7.62 5.33 0.94
CA MET A 147 8.84 6.02 0.52
C MET A 147 9.50 6.75 1.70
N LYS A 148 8.71 7.40 2.57
CA LYS A 148 9.22 8.07 3.77
C LYS A 148 9.91 7.06 4.69
N VAL A 149 9.25 5.94 5.00
CA VAL A 149 9.82 4.86 5.83
C VAL A 149 11.10 4.31 5.21
N ALA A 150 11.10 4.03 3.91
CA ALA A 150 12.29 3.56 3.21
C ALA A 150 13.45 4.57 3.30
N ASN A 151 13.17 5.84 3.10
CA ASN A 151 14.19 6.88 3.14
C ASN A 151 14.75 7.07 4.55
N ASP A 152 13.92 7.04 5.58
CA ASP A 152 14.39 7.11 6.97
C ASP A 152 15.33 5.94 7.30
N LEU A 153 14.97 4.71 6.92
CA LEU A 153 15.85 3.55 7.10
C LEU A 153 17.20 3.72 6.38
N ARG A 154 17.21 4.31 5.17
CA ARG A 154 18.47 4.61 4.44
C ARG A 154 19.33 5.61 5.19
N TRP A 155 18.75 6.69 5.69
CA TRP A 155 19.46 7.72 6.44
C TRP A 155 19.98 7.19 7.78
N MET A 156 19.15 6.52 8.56
CA MET A 156 19.54 5.97 9.86
C MET A 156 20.62 4.89 9.75
N ASN A 157 20.67 4.14 8.64
CA ASN A 157 21.72 3.14 8.37
C ASN A 157 22.99 3.74 7.72
N SER A 158 23.00 5.01 7.35
CA SER A 158 24.17 5.62 6.69
C SER A 158 25.41 5.55 7.61
N GLY A 159 26.55 5.12 7.07
CA GLY A 159 27.74 4.81 7.86
C GLY A 159 28.74 3.93 7.09
N PRO A 160 29.68 3.24 7.78
CA PRO A 160 29.72 3.04 9.23
C PRO A 160 30.39 4.18 10.03
N LEU A 161 31.23 5.01 9.41
CA LEU A 161 32.03 6.02 10.15
C LEU A 161 31.57 7.47 9.96
N ALA A 162 31.00 7.79 8.80
CA ALA A 162 30.73 9.17 8.36
C ALA A 162 29.26 9.44 8.04
N GLY A 163 28.35 8.64 8.61
CA GLY A 163 26.90 8.81 8.47
C GLY A 163 26.22 8.95 9.83
N LEU A 164 24.89 8.77 9.87
CA LEU A 164 24.13 8.84 11.11
C LEU A 164 24.38 7.64 12.04
N GLY A 165 24.52 6.44 11.49
CA GLY A 165 24.89 5.23 12.23
C GLY A 165 23.93 4.83 13.36
N GLU A 166 22.66 5.21 13.27
CA GLU A 166 21.68 4.98 14.34
C GLU A 166 21.16 3.54 14.37
N ILE A 167 21.11 2.90 13.20
CA ILE A 167 20.72 1.50 13.07
C ILE A 167 21.71 0.75 12.20
N THR A 168 21.68 -0.58 12.29
CA THR A 168 22.35 -1.47 11.34
C THR A 168 21.31 -2.37 10.67
N LEU A 169 21.23 -2.29 9.35
CA LEU A 169 20.37 -3.17 8.56
C LEU A 169 21.00 -4.56 8.38
N PRO A 170 20.17 -5.61 8.17
CA PRO A 170 20.68 -6.93 7.82
C PRO A 170 21.51 -6.91 6.53
N THR A 171 22.62 -7.65 6.51
CA THR A 171 23.45 -7.81 5.31
C THR A 171 22.82 -8.85 4.40
N LEU A 172 22.21 -8.41 3.28
CA LEU A 172 21.50 -9.28 2.34
C LEU A 172 22.29 -9.58 1.05
N GLN A 173 23.41 -8.89 0.84
CA GLN A 173 24.28 -9.06 -0.32
C GLN A 173 25.71 -9.32 0.16
N PRO A 174 26.52 -10.09 -0.58
CA PRO A 174 27.94 -10.25 -0.28
C PRO A 174 28.61 -8.87 -0.26
N GLY A 175 29.08 -8.47 0.92
CA GLY A 175 29.93 -7.30 1.07
C GLY A 175 31.29 -7.53 0.40
N SER A 176 31.96 -6.46 0.00
CA SER A 176 33.36 -6.58 -0.40
C SER A 176 34.21 -6.87 0.84
N SER A 177 35.06 -7.90 0.80
CA SER A 177 35.98 -8.24 1.90
C SER A 177 36.93 -7.09 2.27
N ILE A 178 37.12 -6.12 1.37
CA ILE A 178 37.93 -4.92 1.58
C ILE A 178 37.20 -3.81 2.38
N MET A 179 35.87 -3.88 2.51
CA MET A 179 35.04 -2.87 3.17
C MET A 179 34.24 -3.49 4.33
N PRO A 180 34.89 -3.89 5.44
CA PRO A 180 34.19 -4.42 6.60
C PRO A 180 33.21 -3.40 7.18
N GLY A 181 32.01 -3.85 7.54
CA GLY A 181 30.96 -3.01 8.14
C GLY A 181 30.13 -2.18 7.15
N LYS A 182 30.45 -2.18 5.85
CA LYS A 182 29.62 -1.52 4.83
C LYS A 182 28.40 -2.40 4.51
N VAL A 183 27.20 -1.91 4.83
CA VAL A 183 25.93 -2.55 4.48
C VAL A 183 25.06 -1.60 3.65
N ASN A 184 24.81 -1.96 2.39
CA ASN A 184 23.94 -1.18 1.51
C ASN A 184 22.45 -1.41 1.85
N PRO A 185 21.61 -0.36 1.90
CA PRO A 185 20.20 -0.46 2.24
C PRO A 185 19.33 -0.91 1.03
N VAL A 186 19.62 -2.09 0.47
CA VAL A 186 19.07 -2.52 -0.83
C VAL A 186 17.55 -2.74 -0.84
N ILE A 187 16.96 -3.17 0.28
CA ILE A 187 15.50 -3.31 0.39
C ILE A 187 14.81 -1.94 0.45
N PRO A 188 15.26 -0.99 1.30
CA PRO A 188 14.79 0.39 1.21
C PRO A 188 14.95 1.04 -0.17
N GLU A 189 16.05 0.78 -0.90
CA GLU A 189 16.25 1.27 -2.26
C GLU A 189 15.23 0.68 -3.24
N ALA A 190 15.00 -0.63 -3.19
CA ALA A 190 13.99 -1.30 -4.01
C ALA A 190 12.58 -0.78 -3.71
N LEU A 191 12.24 -0.60 -2.43
CA LEU A 191 10.95 -0.04 -2.03
C LEU A 191 10.78 1.38 -2.56
N ALA A 192 11.80 2.23 -2.45
CA ALA A 192 11.76 3.59 -2.99
C ALA A 192 11.51 3.61 -4.51
N MET A 193 12.18 2.75 -5.28
CA MET A 193 11.94 2.63 -6.73
C MET A 193 10.51 2.22 -7.05
N VAL A 194 9.95 1.24 -6.33
CA VAL A 194 8.54 0.83 -6.50
C VAL A 194 7.60 1.96 -6.14
N CYS A 195 7.85 2.69 -5.06
CA CYS A 195 7.02 3.82 -4.66
C CYS A 195 7.02 4.94 -5.72
N ALA A 196 8.18 5.29 -6.28
CA ALA A 196 8.26 6.26 -7.38
C ALA A 196 7.49 5.77 -8.62
N ARG A 197 7.56 4.47 -8.93
CA ARG A 197 6.80 3.88 -10.04
C ARG A 197 5.29 3.95 -9.81
N VAL A 198 4.82 3.66 -8.59
CA VAL A 198 3.39 3.79 -8.25
C VAL A 198 2.92 5.22 -8.40
N MET A 199 3.71 6.20 -7.94
CA MET A 199 3.38 7.62 -8.09
C MET A 199 3.32 8.07 -9.56
N GLY A 200 4.15 7.51 -10.43
CA GLY A 200 4.14 7.82 -11.86
C GLY A 200 3.11 7.02 -12.68
N ASN A 201 2.54 5.96 -12.11
CA ASN A 201 1.44 5.22 -12.72
C ASN A 201 0.07 5.88 -12.47
N ASP A 202 -0.02 6.70 -11.43
CA ASP A 202 -1.19 7.55 -11.11
C ASP A 202 -1.14 8.88 -11.88
#